data_AF-I2NN79-F1
#
_entry.id   AF-I2NN79-F1
#
_cell.length_a   1.000
_cell.length_b   1.000
_cell.length_c   1.000
_cell.angle_alpha   90.00
_cell.angle_beta   90.00
_cell.angle_gamma   90.00
#
_symmetry.space_group_name_H-M   'P 1'
#
loop_
_entity.id
_entity.type
_entity.pdbx_description
1 polymer ?
#
loop_
_entity_poly.entity_id
_entity_poly.type
_entity_poly.pdbx_seq_one_letter_code
_entity_poly.pdbx_strand_id
1 'polypeptide(L)'
;MCMNKEECYKKFILNDQFIKLYRGIGIDKVKKDLKIEEEENCEEAILNNIFMLGCKSNYFVVQNHSISTNIDDSIYRLVEDSDEEVFKKIFKKIQEEIANNKDEFQIFVDGNREFISWLQESSKLEIAINNIQKLEHKNKILIRDYYLAVLHQFESREYHKKSALISATTKYGAAKYFMTDGFDESFKGGIIIQYILPKARIHEFAIPNFIYKNSDIIEKLEEMSLPDIKQPPYEDEEEYSVKRALFPHFILSIDLYDENIKKYKTIYNPEICKCNIEEVLKSGFSIDQGNFDEFIRKVRYKSYTQQDNDGNFKEASVD
;
A
#
# COMPACT_ATOMS: atom_id res chain seq x y z
N MET A 1 2.29 34.27 -16.84
CA MET A 1 1.23 34.18 -15.81
C MET A 1 1.55 32.97 -14.95
N CYS A 2 1.85 33.16 -13.66
CA CYS A 2 1.95 32.01 -12.74
C CYS A 2 0.53 31.45 -12.57
N MET A 3 0.28 30.23 -13.05
CA MET A 3 -0.99 29.55 -12.82
C MET A 3 -1.21 29.38 -11.32
N ASN A 4 -2.46 29.51 -10.87
CA ASN A 4 -2.84 29.25 -9.50
C ASN A 4 -2.62 27.75 -9.20
N LYS A 5 -1.81 27.42 -8.18
CA LYS A 5 -1.55 26.03 -7.77
C LYS A 5 -2.83 25.25 -7.47
N GLU A 6 -3.86 25.90 -6.92
CA GLU A 6 -5.14 25.24 -6.66
C GLU A 6 -5.86 24.85 -7.95
N GLU A 7 -5.75 25.66 -9.00
CA GLU A 7 -6.32 25.37 -10.32
C GLU A 7 -5.57 24.23 -11.01
N CYS A 8 -4.23 24.26 -10.97
CA CYS A 8 -3.39 23.14 -11.43
C CYS A 8 -3.72 21.85 -10.69
N TYR A 9 -3.91 21.91 -9.36
CA TYR A 9 -4.29 20.76 -8.54
C TYR A 9 -5.66 20.20 -8.95
N LYS A 10 -6.65 21.08 -9.18
CA LYS A 10 -8.01 20.69 -9.61
C LYS A 10 -8.00 19.90 -10.91
N LYS A 11 -7.10 20.23 -11.84
CA LYS A 11 -6.92 19.50 -13.11
C LYS A 11 -6.62 18.02 -12.89
N PHE A 12 -5.82 17.66 -11.88
CA PHE A 12 -5.53 16.26 -11.58
C PHE A 12 -6.64 15.61 -10.78
N ILE A 13 -7.20 16.34 -9.82
CA ILE A 13 -8.17 15.78 -8.88
C ILE A 13 -9.53 15.50 -9.49
N LEU A 14 -9.89 16.23 -10.55
CA LEU A 14 -11.15 16.09 -11.28
C LEU A 14 -10.99 15.21 -12.53
N ASN A 15 -9.78 14.74 -12.84
CA ASN A 15 -9.54 13.91 -14.01
C ASN A 15 -9.84 12.44 -13.68
N ASP A 16 -10.68 11.81 -14.51
CA ASP A 16 -11.21 10.46 -14.34
C ASP A 16 -10.24 9.34 -14.76
N GLN A 17 -9.12 9.70 -15.37
CA GLN A 17 -8.02 8.78 -15.70
C GLN A 17 -7.14 8.48 -14.48
N PHE A 18 -7.30 9.23 -13.39
CA PHE A 18 -6.64 8.98 -12.11
C PHE A 18 -7.60 8.43 -11.08
N ILE A 19 -7.09 7.52 -10.24
CA ILE A 19 -7.70 7.16 -8.96
C ILE A 19 -7.10 8.06 -7.90
N LYS A 20 -7.96 8.80 -7.20
CA LYS A 20 -7.55 9.61 -6.05
C LYS A 20 -7.51 8.77 -4.80
N LEU A 21 -6.37 8.80 -4.11
CA LEU A 21 -6.15 8.13 -2.86
C LEU A 21 -5.71 9.11 -1.77
N TYR A 22 -6.00 8.76 -0.53
CA TYR A 22 -5.62 9.47 0.67
C TYR A 22 -4.97 8.51 1.66
N ARG A 23 -3.95 8.97 2.36
CA ARG A 23 -3.35 8.26 3.48
C ARG A 23 -3.14 9.22 4.64
N GLY A 24 -3.77 8.93 5.77
CA GLY A 24 -3.55 9.65 7.02
C GLY A 24 -2.43 9.03 7.84
N ILE A 25 -1.58 9.87 8.43
CA ILE A 25 -0.47 9.43 9.28
C ILE A 25 -0.32 10.41 10.44
N GLY A 26 -0.31 9.91 11.68
CA GLY A 26 -0.02 10.72 12.87
C GLY A 26 1.42 11.25 12.85
N ILE A 27 1.62 12.46 13.39
CA ILE A 27 2.91 13.18 13.29
C ILE A 27 4.06 12.45 13.98
N ASP A 28 3.79 11.77 15.10
CA ASP A 28 4.81 11.04 15.86
C ASP A 28 5.40 9.88 15.03
N LYS A 29 4.56 9.21 14.22
CA LYS A 29 5.02 8.19 13.29
C LYS A 29 5.88 8.80 12.17
N VAL A 30 5.46 9.92 11.60
CA VAL A 30 6.21 10.62 10.56
C VAL A 30 7.60 11.03 11.06
N LYS A 31 7.69 11.65 12.24
CA LYS A 31 8.97 12.04 12.87
C LYS A 31 9.88 10.84 13.10
N LYS A 32 9.33 9.75 13.65
CA LYS A 32 10.05 8.51 13.92
C LYS A 32 10.63 7.88 12.66
N ASP A 33 9.84 7.80 11.59
CA ASP A 33 10.24 7.13 10.35
C ASP A 33 11.29 7.95 9.58
N LEU A 34 11.21 9.28 9.66
CA LEU A 34 12.11 10.20 8.96
C LEU A 34 13.31 10.69 9.78
N LYS A 35 13.48 10.25 11.04
CA LYS A 35 14.49 10.75 11.99
C LYS A 35 14.48 12.29 12.13
N ILE A 36 13.28 12.88 12.22
CA ILE A 36 13.15 14.32 12.44
C ILE A 36 13.42 14.59 13.92
N GLU A 37 14.48 15.32 14.22
CA GLU A 37 14.87 15.69 15.59
C GLU A 37 13.93 16.77 16.16
N GLU A 38 13.84 16.89 17.49
CA GLU A 38 12.90 17.81 18.15
C GLU A 38 13.16 19.29 17.83
N GLU A 39 14.41 19.64 17.53
CA GLU A 39 14.83 21.02 17.21
C GLU A 39 14.66 21.39 15.73
N GLU A 40 14.38 20.41 14.87
CA GLU A 40 14.20 20.65 13.43
C GLU A 40 12.82 21.24 13.11
N ASN A 41 12.77 22.08 12.07
CA ASN A 41 11.51 22.53 11.51
C ASN A 41 10.77 21.33 10.89
N CYS A 42 9.81 20.78 11.64
CA CYS A 42 9.12 19.55 11.28
C CYS A 42 8.41 19.65 9.91
N GLU A 43 7.82 20.80 9.57
CA GLU A 43 7.19 20.97 8.26
C GLU A 43 8.20 20.86 7.13
N GLU A 44 9.32 21.58 7.24
CA GLU A 44 10.38 21.57 6.24
C GLU A 44 11.03 20.19 6.11
N ALA A 45 11.29 19.54 7.23
CA ALA A 45 11.82 18.18 7.26
C ALA A 45 10.85 17.18 6.61
N ILE A 46 9.54 17.28 6.86
CA ILE A 46 8.54 16.46 6.18
C ILE A 46 8.61 16.68 4.68
N LEU A 47 8.65 17.93 4.21
CA LEU A 47 8.70 18.23 2.78
C LEU A 47 9.98 17.72 2.12
N ASN A 48 11.13 17.93 2.73
CA ASN A 48 12.38 17.47 2.16
C ASN A 48 12.43 15.94 2.11
N ASN A 49 11.85 15.25 3.09
CA ASN A 49 12.08 13.82 3.26
C ASN A 49 10.96 12.94 2.66
N ILE A 50 9.69 13.36 2.74
CA ILE A 50 8.54 12.56 2.30
C ILE A 50 8.49 12.42 0.77
N PHE A 51 8.89 13.47 0.05
CA PHE A 51 9.01 13.47 -1.41
C PHE A 51 10.29 12.77 -1.90
N MET A 52 11.32 12.64 -1.06
CA MET A 52 12.54 11.93 -1.48
C MET A 52 12.44 10.41 -1.27
N LEU A 53 11.66 9.96 -0.28
CA LEU A 53 11.57 8.54 0.05
C LEU A 53 10.25 7.93 -0.42
N GLY A 54 9.17 8.69 -0.48
CA GLY A 54 7.83 8.09 -0.43
C GLY A 54 7.58 7.47 0.95
N CYS A 55 6.36 7.47 1.43
CA CYS A 55 6.07 6.71 2.66
C CYS A 55 6.31 5.23 2.33
N LYS A 56 7.37 4.63 2.90
CA LYS A 56 7.78 3.25 2.63
C LYS A 56 7.32 2.35 3.75
N SER A 57 6.77 1.21 3.34
CA SER A 57 6.26 0.17 4.21
C SER A 57 7.30 -0.26 5.27
N ASN A 58 6.81 -0.80 6.38
CA ASN A 58 7.67 -1.28 7.47
C ASN A 58 8.75 -2.27 6.98
N TYR A 59 8.50 -2.96 5.85
CA TYR A 59 9.45 -3.81 5.13
C TYR A 59 10.86 -3.20 5.02
N PHE A 60 10.98 -1.95 4.55
CA PHE A 60 12.28 -1.30 4.30
C PHE A 60 13.01 -0.83 5.57
N VAL A 61 12.31 -0.78 6.71
CA VAL A 61 12.87 -0.39 8.02
C VAL A 61 13.36 -1.62 8.78
N VAL A 62 12.60 -2.71 8.70
CA VAL A 62 12.76 -3.89 9.56
C VAL A 62 13.78 -4.89 9.03
N GLN A 63 14.31 -4.75 7.80
CA GLN A 63 15.30 -5.69 7.24
C GLN A 63 16.53 -5.87 8.14
N ASN A 64 16.49 -6.81 9.08
CA ASN A 64 17.72 -7.32 9.66
C ASN A 64 18.49 -7.96 8.51
N HIS A 65 19.77 -7.62 8.35
CA HIS A 65 20.68 -8.36 7.46
C HIS A 65 20.85 -9.84 7.88
N SER A 66 20.13 -10.27 8.93
CA SER A 66 19.73 -11.65 9.19
C SER A 66 18.29 -11.95 8.74
N ILE A 67 17.91 -11.58 7.50
CA ILE A 67 17.10 -12.49 6.66
C ILE A 67 18.04 -13.64 6.25
N SER A 68 18.59 -14.30 7.27
CA SER A 68 19.33 -15.53 7.17
C SER A 68 18.31 -16.59 6.84
N THR A 69 18.41 -17.17 5.64
CA THR A 69 18.19 -18.61 5.37
C THR A 69 16.86 -19.28 5.78
N ASN A 70 15.95 -18.60 6.48
CA ASN A 70 14.67 -19.15 6.90
C ASN A 70 13.70 -18.92 5.76
N ILE A 71 13.29 -20.03 5.17
CA ILE A 71 12.29 -20.16 4.12
C ILE A 71 11.00 -19.42 4.53
N ASP A 72 10.73 -19.22 5.82
CA ASP A 72 9.47 -18.73 6.40
C ASP A 72 9.03 -17.31 5.97
N ASP A 73 9.94 -16.38 5.64
CA ASP A 73 9.59 -14.97 5.35
C ASP A 73 9.16 -14.65 3.90
N SER A 74 8.96 -15.64 3.01
CA SER A 74 8.72 -15.38 1.56
C SER A 74 7.51 -14.50 1.23
N ILE A 75 6.43 -14.51 2.01
CA ILE A 75 5.26 -13.63 1.80
C ILE A 75 5.57 -12.14 2.00
N TYR A 76 6.73 -11.85 2.59
CA TYR A 76 7.20 -10.49 2.89
C TYR A 76 8.24 -9.99 1.89
N ARG A 77 8.88 -10.86 1.10
CA ARG A 77 10.11 -10.53 0.36
C ARG A 77 9.86 -9.74 -0.92
N LEU A 78 8.97 -10.19 -1.81
CA LEU A 78 8.73 -9.50 -3.08
C LEU A 78 7.25 -9.56 -3.47
N VAL A 79 6.68 -8.41 -3.82
CA VAL A 79 5.35 -8.31 -4.46
C VAL A 79 5.32 -8.89 -5.89
N GLU A 80 6.33 -9.66 -6.29
CA GLU A 80 6.41 -10.35 -7.59
C GLU A 80 6.58 -11.87 -7.43
N ASP A 81 6.80 -12.36 -6.21
CA ASP A 81 6.92 -13.79 -5.95
C ASP A 81 5.54 -14.44 -6.09
N SER A 82 5.47 -15.52 -6.87
CA SER A 82 4.22 -16.25 -7.14
C SER A 82 4.42 -17.77 -7.11
N ASP A 83 5.47 -18.20 -6.41
CA ASP A 83 5.81 -19.60 -6.25
C ASP A 83 4.80 -20.32 -5.34
N GLU A 84 4.77 -21.64 -5.45
CA GLU A 84 3.90 -22.52 -4.67
C GLU A 84 3.91 -22.22 -3.16
N GLU A 85 5.11 -22.01 -2.60
CA GLU A 85 5.31 -21.73 -1.17
C GLU A 85 4.72 -20.39 -0.73
N VAL A 86 4.60 -19.41 -1.63
CA VAL A 86 3.94 -18.14 -1.32
C VAL A 86 2.46 -18.36 -1.07
N PHE A 87 1.78 -19.11 -1.94
CA PHE A 87 0.35 -19.40 -1.80
C PHE A 87 0.04 -20.24 -0.56
N LYS A 88 0.83 -21.31 -0.31
CA LYS A 88 0.67 -22.13 0.90
C LYS A 88 0.69 -21.26 2.16
N LYS A 89 1.59 -20.29 2.21
CA LYS A 89 1.74 -19.40 3.37
C LYS A 89 0.66 -18.34 3.47
N ILE A 90 0.22 -17.76 2.35
CA ILE A 90 -0.91 -16.82 2.37
C ILE A 90 -2.13 -17.53 2.98
N PHE A 91 -2.47 -18.72 2.47
CA PHE A 91 -3.60 -19.47 2.99
C PHE A 91 -3.42 -19.89 4.45
N LYS A 92 -2.24 -20.38 4.83
CA LYS A 92 -1.92 -20.71 6.22
C LYS A 92 -2.05 -19.49 7.15
N LYS A 93 -1.58 -18.32 6.73
CA LYS A 93 -1.68 -17.09 7.52
C LYS A 93 -3.13 -16.62 7.66
N ILE A 94 -3.92 -16.68 6.59
CA ILE A 94 -5.36 -16.40 6.67
C ILE A 94 -6.04 -17.35 7.69
N GLN A 95 -5.72 -18.65 7.68
CA GLN A 95 -6.23 -19.60 8.68
C GLN A 95 -5.83 -19.20 10.10
N GLU A 96 -4.55 -18.90 10.32
CA GLU A 96 -4.01 -18.50 11.63
C GLU A 96 -4.67 -17.23 12.15
N GLU A 97 -4.84 -16.19 11.32
CA GLU A 97 -5.47 -14.93 11.73
C GLU A 97 -6.94 -15.12 12.12
N ILE A 98 -7.68 -15.91 11.35
CA ILE A 98 -9.08 -16.23 11.63
C ILE A 98 -9.21 -17.04 12.93
N ALA A 99 -8.29 -18.00 13.15
CA ALA A 99 -8.30 -18.82 14.36
C ALA A 99 -7.95 -18.01 15.61
N ASN A 100 -7.00 -17.08 15.50
CA ASN A 100 -6.50 -16.29 16.62
C ASN A 100 -7.42 -15.11 16.99
N ASN A 101 -8.15 -14.55 16.02
CA ASN A 101 -8.97 -13.35 16.20
C ASN A 101 -10.43 -13.59 15.77
N LYS A 102 -10.98 -14.75 16.14
CA LYS A 102 -12.29 -15.22 15.67
C LYS A 102 -13.42 -14.20 15.89
N ASP A 103 -13.45 -13.53 17.04
CA ASP A 103 -14.49 -12.56 17.37
C ASP A 103 -14.38 -11.29 16.52
N GLU A 104 -13.16 -10.85 16.21
CA GLU A 104 -12.88 -9.68 15.37
C GLU A 104 -13.29 -9.93 13.91
N PHE A 105 -12.98 -11.12 13.39
CA PHE A 105 -13.27 -11.48 12.00
C PHE A 105 -14.56 -12.27 11.81
N GLN A 106 -15.47 -12.27 12.79
CA GLN A 106 -16.70 -13.07 12.72
C GLN A 106 -17.59 -12.67 11.53
N ILE A 107 -17.68 -11.37 11.22
CA ILE A 107 -18.44 -10.88 10.04
C ILE A 107 -17.85 -11.44 8.74
N PHE A 108 -16.51 -11.42 8.61
CA PHE A 108 -15.82 -12.01 7.47
C PHE A 108 -16.06 -13.53 7.40
N VAL A 109 -15.97 -14.24 8.51
CA VAL A 109 -16.19 -15.70 8.55
C VAL A 109 -17.62 -16.07 8.13
N ASP A 110 -18.62 -15.34 8.63
CA ASP A 110 -20.02 -15.59 8.29
C ASP A 110 -20.36 -15.24 6.84
N GLY A 111 -19.77 -14.18 6.30
CA GLY A 111 -19.94 -13.78 4.91
C GLY A 111 -19.27 -14.70 3.90
N ASN A 112 -18.27 -15.49 4.31
CA ASN A 112 -17.41 -16.28 3.42
C ASN A 112 -17.36 -17.77 3.77
N ARG A 113 -18.45 -18.36 4.29
CA ARG A 113 -18.48 -19.75 4.79
C ARG A 113 -17.92 -20.80 3.83
N GLU A 114 -18.16 -20.65 2.52
CA GLU A 114 -17.62 -21.55 1.50
C GLU A 114 -16.09 -21.48 1.44
N PHE A 115 -15.53 -20.27 1.38
CA PHE A 115 -14.09 -20.06 1.45
C PHE A 115 -13.51 -20.60 2.76
N ILE A 116 -14.16 -20.36 3.90
CA ILE A 116 -13.70 -20.87 5.20
C ILE A 116 -13.68 -22.40 5.24
N SER A 117 -14.74 -23.05 4.75
CA SER A 117 -14.81 -24.52 4.68
C SER A 117 -13.73 -25.06 3.75
N TRP A 118 -13.58 -24.47 2.56
CA TRP A 118 -12.56 -24.84 1.59
C TRP A 118 -11.15 -24.71 2.17
N LEU A 119 -10.89 -23.62 2.89
CA LEU A 119 -9.59 -23.34 3.48
C LEU A 119 -9.18 -24.42 4.48
N GLN A 120 -10.14 -25.08 5.15
CA GLN A 120 -9.86 -26.16 6.12
C GLN A 120 -9.59 -27.53 5.46
N GLU A 121 -9.84 -27.68 4.16
CA GLU A 121 -9.68 -28.94 3.42
C GLU A 121 -8.31 -29.02 2.73
N SER A 122 -7.33 -29.66 3.39
CA SER A 122 -5.94 -29.74 2.91
C SER A 122 -5.81 -30.27 1.47
N SER A 123 -6.61 -31.27 1.10
CA SER A 123 -6.61 -31.84 -0.26
C SER A 123 -7.08 -30.84 -1.33
N LYS A 124 -8.09 -30.02 -1.04
CA LYS A 124 -8.57 -28.98 -1.96
C LYS A 124 -7.55 -27.87 -2.12
N LEU A 125 -6.88 -27.49 -1.02
CA LEU A 125 -5.83 -26.48 -1.04
C LEU A 125 -4.63 -26.92 -1.89
N GLU A 126 -4.17 -28.17 -1.76
CA GLU A 126 -3.11 -28.72 -2.62
C GLU A 126 -3.50 -28.74 -4.10
N ILE A 127 -4.73 -29.16 -4.44
CA ILE A 127 -5.22 -29.16 -5.83
C ILE A 127 -5.25 -27.74 -6.40
N ALA A 128 -5.78 -26.78 -5.64
CA ALA A 128 -5.89 -25.41 -6.09
C ALA A 128 -4.52 -24.76 -6.32
N ILE A 129 -3.56 -24.97 -5.41
CA ILE A 129 -2.19 -24.47 -5.56
C ILE A 129 -1.53 -25.07 -6.80
N ASN A 130 -1.68 -26.38 -7.04
CA ASN A 130 -1.20 -27.03 -8.25
C ASN A 130 -1.82 -26.45 -9.52
N ASN A 131 -3.09 -26.04 -9.47
CA ASN A 131 -3.75 -25.38 -10.60
C ASN A 131 -3.23 -23.96 -10.82
N ILE A 132 -3.05 -23.17 -9.75
CA ILE A 132 -2.43 -21.85 -9.82
C ILE A 132 -1.04 -21.93 -10.46
N GLN A 133 -0.25 -22.95 -10.12
CA GLN A 133 1.12 -23.07 -10.64
C GLN A 133 1.21 -23.33 -12.15
N LYS A 134 0.13 -23.79 -12.78
CA LYS A 134 0.03 -23.99 -14.24
C LYS A 134 -0.29 -22.71 -14.99
N LEU A 135 -0.68 -21.63 -14.29
CA LEU A 135 -1.05 -20.37 -14.92
C LEU A 135 0.18 -19.58 -15.38
N GLU A 136 -0.05 -18.65 -16.30
CA GLU A 136 0.91 -17.60 -16.62
C GLU A 136 1.19 -16.71 -15.40
N HIS A 137 2.43 -16.21 -15.29
CA HIS A 137 2.90 -15.41 -14.16
C HIS A 137 1.95 -14.27 -13.79
N LYS A 138 1.46 -13.50 -14.79
CA LYS A 138 0.50 -12.42 -14.58
C LYS A 138 -0.76 -12.87 -13.83
N ASN A 139 -1.32 -14.03 -14.16
CA ASN A 139 -2.52 -14.55 -13.51
C ASN A 139 -2.20 -15.02 -12.08
N LYS A 140 -1.02 -15.64 -11.86
CA LYS A 140 -0.58 -15.98 -10.50
C LYS A 140 -0.49 -14.74 -9.62
N ILE A 141 0.09 -13.65 -10.13
CA ILE A 141 0.19 -12.37 -9.41
C ILE A 141 -1.20 -11.83 -9.03
N LEU A 142 -2.17 -11.87 -9.94
CA LEU A 142 -3.54 -11.40 -9.68
C LEU A 142 -4.22 -12.21 -8.56
N ILE A 143 -4.11 -13.53 -8.59
CA ILE A 143 -4.70 -14.41 -7.56
C ILE A 143 -3.99 -14.23 -6.22
N ARG A 144 -2.66 -14.08 -6.25
CA ARG A 144 -1.90 -13.80 -5.04
C ARG A 144 -2.34 -12.47 -4.43
N ASP A 145 -2.42 -11.41 -5.22
CA ASP A 145 -2.86 -10.08 -4.77
C ASP A 145 -4.27 -10.12 -4.17
N TYR A 146 -5.17 -10.91 -4.77
CA TYR A 146 -6.53 -11.12 -4.27
C TYR A 146 -6.55 -11.62 -2.82
N TYR A 147 -5.78 -12.67 -2.51
CA TYR A 147 -5.72 -13.20 -1.14
C TYR A 147 -4.77 -12.42 -0.22
N LEU A 148 -3.76 -11.76 -0.78
CA LEU A 148 -2.86 -10.89 -0.03
C LEU A 148 -3.59 -9.66 0.50
N ALA A 149 -4.57 -9.13 -0.24
CA ALA A 149 -5.44 -8.06 0.22
C ALA A 149 -6.22 -8.47 1.48
N VAL A 150 -6.74 -9.70 1.53
CA VAL A 150 -7.42 -10.22 2.73
C VAL A 150 -6.48 -10.22 3.93
N LEU A 151 -5.28 -10.78 3.75
CA LEU A 151 -4.30 -10.87 4.84
C LEU A 151 -3.83 -9.49 5.31
N HIS A 152 -3.67 -8.55 4.38
CA HIS A 152 -3.30 -7.17 4.70
C HIS A 152 -4.41 -6.45 5.46
N GLN A 153 -5.66 -6.68 5.05
CA GLN A 153 -6.85 -6.11 5.68
C GLN A 153 -7.12 -6.68 7.06
N PHE A 154 -6.74 -7.92 7.38
CA PHE A 154 -6.80 -8.42 8.76
C PHE A 154 -5.92 -7.64 9.75
N GLU A 155 -5.20 -6.60 9.30
CA GLU A 155 -4.39 -5.70 10.12
C GLU A 155 -3.46 -6.41 11.11
N SER A 156 -3.09 -7.66 10.82
CA SER A 156 -2.43 -8.45 11.84
C SER A 156 -1.13 -7.77 12.21
N ARG A 157 -0.97 -7.51 13.51
CA ARG A 157 0.15 -6.68 14.01
C ARG A 157 1.49 -7.23 13.55
N GLU A 158 1.59 -8.50 13.22
CA GLU A 158 2.80 -9.11 12.67
C GLU A 158 2.92 -8.95 11.15
N TYR A 159 1.86 -9.18 10.38
CA TYR A 159 1.92 -9.05 8.93
C TYR A 159 2.06 -7.58 8.51
N HIS A 160 1.24 -6.68 9.06
CA HIS A 160 1.30 -5.25 8.74
C HIS A 160 2.66 -4.60 9.10
N LYS A 161 3.37 -5.15 10.09
CA LYS A 161 4.75 -4.74 10.46
C LYS A 161 5.81 -5.14 9.44
N LYS A 162 5.52 -6.03 8.49
CA LYS A 162 6.50 -6.55 7.53
C LYS A 162 6.01 -6.51 6.08
N SER A 163 4.72 -6.28 5.87
CA SER A 163 4.08 -6.20 4.57
C SER A 163 4.73 -5.14 3.69
N ALA A 164 4.83 -5.43 2.40
CA ALA A 164 5.19 -4.46 1.38
C ALA A 164 3.98 -3.62 0.91
N LEU A 165 2.79 -3.83 1.47
CA LEU A 165 1.58 -3.10 1.12
C LEU A 165 1.36 -1.90 2.06
N ILE A 166 0.77 -0.85 1.52
CA ILE A 166 0.50 0.40 2.21
C ILE A 166 -0.96 0.75 2.00
N SER A 167 -1.73 0.77 3.08
CA SER A 167 -3.15 1.14 3.01
C SER A 167 -3.33 2.60 2.59
N ALA A 168 -4.16 2.81 1.59
CA ALA A 168 -4.68 4.11 1.20
C ALA A 168 -6.17 3.96 0.89
N THR A 169 -6.91 5.06 0.86
CA THR A 169 -8.37 5.01 0.68
C THR A 169 -8.84 6.11 -0.24
N THR A 170 -9.94 5.89 -0.95
CA THR A 170 -10.69 6.92 -1.69
C THR A 170 -11.49 7.83 -0.77
N LYS A 171 -11.71 7.45 0.50
CA LYS A 171 -12.48 8.21 1.49
C LYS A 171 -11.57 9.09 2.35
N TYR A 172 -11.70 10.41 2.18
CA TYR A 172 -10.97 11.37 3.03
C TYR A 172 -11.28 11.20 4.53
N GLY A 173 -12.55 10.87 4.86
CA GLY A 173 -12.97 10.62 6.24
C GLY A 173 -12.26 9.42 6.87
N ALA A 174 -12.11 8.32 6.12
CA ALA A 174 -11.36 7.15 6.58
C ALA A 174 -9.86 7.49 6.76
N ALA A 175 -9.24 8.19 5.82
CA ALA A 175 -7.86 8.65 5.98
C ALA A 175 -7.69 9.53 7.23
N LYS A 176 -8.66 10.41 7.51
CA LYS A 176 -8.65 11.25 8.71
C LYS A 176 -8.80 10.44 10.00
N TYR A 177 -9.64 9.40 10.00
CA TYR A 177 -9.79 8.47 11.13
C TYR A 177 -8.49 7.73 11.44
N PHE A 178 -7.80 7.21 10.42
CA PHE A 178 -6.50 6.54 10.57
C PHE A 178 -5.38 7.49 11.01
N MET A 179 -5.39 8.74 10.55
CA MET A 179 -4.43 9.75 11.01
C MET A 179 -4.46 9.94 12.53
N THR A 180 -5.66 9.84 13.12
CA THR A 180 -5.92 10.02 14.55
C THR A 180 -5.85 8.71 15.35
N ASP A 181 -5.39 7.62 14.73
CA ASP A 181 -5.36 6.27 15.33
C ASP A 181 -6.69 5.87 15.98
N GLY A 182 -7.81 6.19 15.32
CA GLY A 182 -9.14 5.86 15.81
C GLY A 182 -9.66 6.68 17.00
N PHE A 183 -9.17 7.93 17.17
CA PHE A 183 -9.54 8.88 18.24
C PHE A 183 -8.82 8.68 19.58
N ASP A 184 -7.51 8.45 19.55
CA ASP A 184 -6.67 8.52 20.75
C ASP A 184 -6.64 9.96 21.32
N GLU A 185 -6.87 10.11 22.63
CA GLU A 185 -6.81 11.39 23.35
C GLU A 185 -5.42 12.06 23.31
N SER A 186 -4.38 11.33 22.88
CA SER A 186 -2.99 11.79 22.78
C SER A 186 -2.57 12.33 21.40
N PHE A 187 -3.51 12.57 20.48
CA PHE A 187 -3.21 13.05 19.13
C PHE A 187 -2.46 14.39 19.11
N LYS A 188 -1.23 14.40 18.56
CA LYS A 188 -0.36 15.60 18.48
C LYS A 188 -0.35 16.28 17.11
N GLY A 189 -1.33 15.97 16.27
CA GLY A 189 -1.35 16.38 14.87
C GLY A 189 -0.91 15.27 13.91
N GLY A 190 -0.98 15.57 12.62
CA GLY A 190 -0.75 14.57 11.58
C GLY A 190 -0.76 15.14 10.18
N ILE A 191 -0.63 14.24 9.22
CA ILE A 191 -0.63 14.58 7.79
C ILE A 191 -1.64 13.71 7.05
N ILE A 192 -2.23 14.26 5.99
CA ILE A 192 -2.91 13.48 4.96
C ILE A 192 -2.17 13.67 3.64
N ILE A 193 -1.60 12.59 3.13
CA ILE A 193 -1.00 12.54 1.80
C ILE A 193 -2.13 12.36 0.78
N GLN A 194 -2.22 13.26 -0.19
CA GLN A 194 -3.11 13.13 -1.34
C GLN A 194 -2.33 12.61 -2.54
N TYR A 195 -2.79 11.50 -3.09
CA TYR A 195 -2.05 10.67 -4.03
C TYR A 195 -2.91 10.33 -5.24
N ILE A 196 -2.30 10.16 -6.41
CA ILE A 196 -3.00 9.77 -7.64
C ILE A 196 -2.34 8.58 -8.31
N LEU A 197 -3.13 7.60 -8.73
CA LEU A 197 -2.63 6.47 -9.52
C LEU A 197 -3.32 6.42 -10.89
N PRO A 198 -2.59 6.14 -11.99
CA PRO A 198 -3.21 5.96 -13.30
C PRO A 198 -4.17 4.78 -13.28
N LYS A 199 -5.46 5.02 -13.59
CA LYS A 199 -6.51 4.00 -13.55
C LYS A 199 -6.21 2.82 -14.47
N ALA A 200 -5.68 3.09 -15.66
CA ALA A 200 -5.33 2.07 -16.66
C ALA A 200 -4.20 1.12 -16.21
N ARG A 201 -3.41 1.52 -15.21
CA ARG A 201 -2.25 0.79 -14.70
C ARG A 201 -2.38 0.46 -13.22
N ILE A 202 -3.59 0.52 -12.67
CA ILE A 202 -3.79 0.43 -11.21
C ILE A 202 -3.15 -0.82 -10.61
N HIS A 203 -3.25 -1.97 -11.28
CA HIS A 203 -2.70 -3.24 -10.82
C HIS A 203 -1.17 -3.27 -10.74
N GLU A 204 -0.46 -2.35 -11.40
CA GLU A 204 0.99 -2.19 -11.29
C GLU A 204 1.37 -1.53 -9.96
N PHE A 205 0.52 -0.63 -9.46
CA PHE A 205 0.81 0.24 -8.32
C PHE A 205 0.07 -0.15 -7.04
N ALA A 206 -1.10 -0.77 -7.14
CA ALA A 206 -1.94 -1.07 -5.99
C ALA A 206 -2.82 -2.30 -6.25
N ILE A 207 -3.26 -2.90 -5.15
CA ILE A 207 -4.37 -3.84 -5.14
C ILE A 207 -5.65 -3.00 -4.93
N PRO A 208 -6.57 -2.94 -5.90
CA PRO A 208 -7.73 -2.06 -5.79
C PRO A 208 -8.79 -2.62 -4.84
N ASN A 209 -9.57 -1.73 -4.21
CA ASN A 209 -10.68 -2.12 -3.31
C ASN A 209 -11.74 -3.01 -3.98
N PHE A 210 -11.87 -2.92 -5.31
CA PHE A 210 -12.80 -3.71 -6.11
C PHE A 210 -12.22 -5.06 -6.56
N ILE A 211 -11.04 -5.47 -6.09
CA ILE A 211 -10.42 -6.74 -6.50
C ILE A 211 -11.35 -7.94 -6.28
N TYR A 212 -12.13 -7.93 -5.20
CA TYR A 212 -13.12 -8.95 -4.86
C TYR A 212 -14.34 -9.00 -5.79
N LYS A 213 -14.58 -7.93 -6.55
CA LYS A 213 -15.71 -7.79 -7.49
C LYS A 213 -15.27 -7.81 -8.95
N ASN A 214 -13.99 -8.09 -9.20
CA ASN A 214 -13.44 -8.14 -10.56
C ASN A 214 -13.87 -9.44 -11.25
N SER A 215 -14.67 -9.33 -12.31
CA SER A 215 -15.21 -10.48 -13.06
C SER A 215 -14.15 -11.42 -13.57
N ASP A 216 -13.06 -10.88 -14.11
CA ASP A 216 -12.00 -11.67 -14.75
C ASP A 216 -11.22 -12.47 -13.70
N ILE A 217 -11.08 -11.94 -12.48
CA ILE A 217 -10.48 -12.68 -11.36
C ILE A 217 -11.45 -13.74 -10.85
N ILE A 218 -12.73 -13.42 -10.68
CA ILE A 218 -13.75 -14.36 -10.19
C ILE A 218 -13.87 -15.56 -11.14
N GLU A 219 -13.95 -15.33 -12.45
CA GLU A 219 -13.98 -16.40 -13.47
C GLU A 219 -12.76 -17.32 -13.36
N LYS A 220 -11.56 -16.74 -13.16
CA LYS A 220 -10.34 -17.52 -12.96
C LYS A 220 -10.37 -18.34 -11.68
N LEU A 221 -10.87 -17.77 -10.58
CA LEU A 221 -11.02 -18.50 -9.30
C LEU A 221 -11.94 -19.71 -9.50
N GLU A 222 -13.07 -19.54 -10.19
CA GLU A 222 -14.00 -20.63 -10.52
C GLU A 222 -13.32 -21.73 -11.36
N GLU A 223 -12.59 -21.36 -12.42
CA GLU A 223 -11.81 -22.30 -13.26
C GLU A 223 -10.83 -23.16 -12.45
N MET A 224 -10.29 -22.62 -11.35
CA MET A 224 -9.34 -23.31 -10.47
C MET A 224 -10.01 -24.05 -9.31
N SER A 225 -11.33 -23.99 -9.18
CA SER A 225 -12.07 -24.47 -8.00
C SER A 225 -11.64 -23.77 -6.71
N LEU A 226 -11.32 -22.48 -6.82
CA LEU A 226 -11.06 -21.58 -5.71
C LEU A 226 -12.35 -20.79 -5.39
N PRO A 227 -12.83 -20.80 -4.15
CA PRO A 227 -13.95 -19.96 -3.77
C PRO A 227 -13.51 -18.49 -3.70
N ASP A 228 -14.42 -17.62 -4.10
CA ASP A 228 -14.26 -16.18 -4.01
C ASP A 228 -14.66 -15.64 -2.64
N ILE A 229 -14.14 -14.46 -2.31
CA ILE A 229 -14.45 -13.69 -1.12
C ILE A 229 -15.66 -12.81 -1.45
N LYS A 230 -16.81 -13.15 -0.85
CA LYS A 230 -18.08 -12.41 -0.99
C LYS A 230 -18.12 -11.17 -0.11
N GLN A 231 -17.48 -11.22 1.07
CA GLN A 231 -17.51 -10.14 2.05
C GLN A 231 -16.09 -9.85 2.57
N PRO A 232 -15.42 -8.78 2.12
CA PRO A 232 -14.08 -8.46 2.60
C PRO A 232 -14.09 -7.98 4.06
N PRO A 233 -12.93 -8.02 4.78
CA PRO A 233 -12.88 -7.73 6.21
C PRO A 233 -13.37 -6.32 6.58
N TYR A 234 -12.98 -5.31 5.81
CA TYR A 234 -13.30 -3.90 6.03
C TYR A 234 -13.79 -3.22 4.74
N GLU A 235 -14.95 -3.64 4.23
CA GLU A 235 -15.50 -3.13 2.95
C GLU A 235 -15.69 -1.60 2.96
N ASP A 236 -16.12 -1.05 4.09
CA ASP A 236 -16.45 0.38 4.24
C ASP A 236 -15.25 1.30 4.15
N GLU A 237 -14.03 0.80 4.33
CA GLU A 237 -12.81 1.61 4.27
C GLU A 237 -12.40 1.95 2.83
N GLU A 238 -12.95 1.22 1.85
CA GLU A 238 -12.58 1.35 0.43
C GLU A 238 -11.06 1.32 0.20
N GLU A 239 -10.38 0.40 0.89
CA GLU A 239 -8.91 0.34 0.89
C GLU A 239 -8.32 -0.04 -0.47
N TYR A 240 -7.34 0.73 -0.90
CA TYR A 240 -6.36 0.36 -1.92
C TYR A 240 -5.05 0.03 -1.23
N SER A 241 -4.58 -1.20 -1.39
CA SER A 241 -3.29 -1.63 -0.83
C SER A 241 -2.19 -1.28 -1.84
N VAL A 242 -1.60 -0.10 -1.68
CA VAL A 242 -0.51 0.40 -2.54
C VAL A 242 0.72 -0.47 -2.36
N LYS A 243 1.30 -0.93 -3.47
CA LYS A 243 2.45 -1.82 -3.49
C LYS A 243 3.74 -1.05 -3.22
N ARG A 244 4.55 -1.58 -2.31
CA ARG A 244 5.93 -1.17 -1.93
C ARG A 244 6.03 0.18 -1.23
N ALA A 245 5.66 1.24 -1.93
CA ALA A 245 5.90 2.62 -1.51
C ALA A 245 4.86 3.58 -2.10
N LEU A 246 4.59 4.67 -1.39
CA LEU A 246 3.94 5.84 -1.99
C LEU A 246 4.97 6.62 -2.79
N PHE A 247 5.15 6.29 -4.08
CA PHE A 247 6.12 6.94 -4.95
C PHE A 247 5.88 8.45 -5.04
N PRO A 248 6.90 9.29 -4.80
CA PRO A 248 6.72 10.74 -4.76
C PRO A 248 6.23 11.35 -6.07
N HIS A 249 6.52 10.68 -7.19
CA HIS A 249 6.02 10.97 -8.54
C HIS A 249 4.48 11.04 -8.62
N PHE A 250 3.76 10.51 -7.64
CA PHE A 250 2.30 10.46 -7.65
C PHE A 250 1.65 11.22 -6.48
N ILE A 251 2.46 11.90 -5.65
CA ILE A 251 1.96 12.77 -4.57
C ILE A 251 1.53 14.11 -5.17
N LEU A 252 0.26 14.47 -4.98
CA LEU A 252 -0.29 15.76 -5.37
C LEU A 252 -0.07 16.85 -4.32
N SER A 253 -0.38 16.51 -3.08
CA SER A 253 -0.32 17.46 -1.97
C SER A 253 -0.29 16.75 -0.62
N ILE A 254 0.07 17.51 0.40
CA ILE A 254 0.06 17.08 1.79
C ILE A 254 -0.75 18.09 2.58
N ASP A 255 -1.79 17.63 3.26
CA ASP A 255 -2.53 18.42 4.23
C ASP A 255 -1.88 18.23 5.61
N LEU A 256 -1.64 19.32 6.33
CA LEU A 256 -1.09 19.32 7.68
C LEU A 256 -2.17 19.66 8.70
N TYR A 257 -2.20 18.89 9.79
CA TYR A 257 -3.19 18.96 10.85
C TYR A 257 -2.55 19.21 12.21
N ASP A 258 -3.19 20.06 13.00
CA ASP A 258 -2.83 20.27 14.41
C ASP A 258 -3.50 19.23 15.33
N GLU A 259 -3.16 19.27 16.61
CA GLU A 259 -3.73 18.45 17.69
C GLU A 259 -5.26 18.55 17.83
N ASN A 260 -5.86 19.65 17.37
CA ASN A 260 -7.32 19.84 17.36
C ASN A 260 -7.97 19.30 16.08
N ILE A 261 -7.21 18.53 15.28
CA ILE A 261 -7.66 17.92 14.04
C ILE A 261 -8.12 18.99 13.01
N LYS A 262 -7.58 20.21 13.13
CA LYS A 262 -7.83 21.30 12.20
C LYS A 262 -6.71 21.32 11.16
N LYS A 263 -7.11 21.29 9.89
CA LYS A 263 -6.18 21.50 8.78
C LYS A 263 -5.72 22.95 8.81
N TYR A 264 -4.42 23.19 8.97
CA TYR A 264 -3.84 24.54 9.00
C TYR A 264 -3.06 24.87 7.73
N LYS A 265 -2.62 23.87 6.96
CA LYS A 265 -1.86 24.09 5.73
C LYS A 265 -2.08 22.97 4.72
N THR A 266 -2.08 23.32 3.44
CA THR A 266 -1.99 22.37 2.32
C THR A 266 -0.75 22.72 1.52
N ILE A 267 0.09 21.72 1.27
CA ILE A 267 1.33 21.89 0.52
C ILE A 267 1.20 21.12 -0.77
N TYR A 268 1.17 21.86 -1.87
CA TYR A 268 1.05 21.29 -3.21
C TYR A 268 2.42 20.91 -3.76
N ASN A 269 2.50 19.78 -4.45
CA ASN A 269 3.67 19.37 -5.20
C ASN A 269 4.06 20.52 -6.18
N PRO A 270 5.32 20.98 -6.19
CA PRO A 270 5.75 22.11 -7.03
C PRO A 270 5.60 21.86 -8.53
N GLU A 271 5.53 20.61 -8.97
CA GLU A 271 5.48 20.21 -10.37
C GLU A 271 4.07 20.22 -10.97
N ILE A 272 3.01 20.36 -10.15
CA ILE A 272 1.62 20.26 -10.63
C ILE A 272 1.27 21.28 -11.72
N CYS A 273 1.94 22.44 -11.75
CA CYS A 273 1.69 23.46 -12.77
C CYS A 273 2.63 23.35 -13.98
N LYS A 274 3.63 22.47 -13.93
CA LYS A 274 4.70 22.37 -14.95
C LYS A 274 4.48 21.21 -15.92
N CYS A 275 3.72 20.20 -15.52
CA CYS A 275 3.49 18.98 -16.30
C CYS A 275 2.09 18.95 -16.92
N ASN A 276 1.95 18.11 -17.96
CA ASN A 276 0.64 17.75 -18.51
C ASN A 276 0.15 16.41 -17.94
N ILE A 277 -1.14 16.12 -18.13
CA ILE A 277 -1.77 14.90 -17.60
C ILE A 277 -1.16 13.64 -18.25
N GLU A 278 -0.85 13.69 -19.54
CA GLU A 278 -0.37 12.52 -20.29
C GLU A 278 1.01 12.06 -19.80
N GLU A 279 1.89 13.00 -19.44
CA GLU A 279 3.18 12.72 -18.81
C GLU A 279 2.98 12.06 -17.44
N VAL A 280 2.13 12.65 -16.60
CA VAL A 280 1.87 12.14 -15.25
C VAL A 280 1.22 10.76 -15.27
N LEU A 281 0.37 10.46 -16.26
CA LEU A 281 -0.20 9.11 -16.46
C LEU A 281 0.87 8.05 -16.79
N LYS A 282 1.96 8.45 -17.45
CA LYS A 282 3.04 7.54 -17.88
C LYS A 282 4.10 7.35 -16.80
N SER A 283 4.59 8.43 -16.20
CA SER A 283 5.77 8.41 -15.33
C SER A 283 5.58 9.18 -14.01
N GLY A 284 4.42 9.78 -13.79
CA GLY A 284 4.21 10.70 -12.67
C GLY A 284 4.92 12.04 -12.83
N PHE A 285 4.90 12.86 -11.79
CA PHE A 285 5.59 14.14 -11.68
C PHE A 285 7.12 13.96 -11.72
N SER A 286 7.82 14.88 -12.38
CA SER A 286 9.29 14.87 -12.42
C SER A 286 9.86 15.19 -11.03
N ILE A 287 10.55 14.24 -10.41
CA ILE A 287 11.23 14.44 -9.12
C ILE A 287 12.74 14.48 -9.35
N ASP A 288 13.40 15.53 -8.85
CA ASP A 288 14.86 15.56 -8.82
C ASP A 288 15.36 14.58 -7.74
N GLN A 289 16.05 13.54 -8.20
CA GLN A 289 16.63 12.49 -7.35
C GLN A 289 18.17 12.55 -7.35
N GLY A 290 18.79 13.66 -7.77
CA GLY A 290 20.24 13.78 -7.91
C GLY A 290 21.04 13.50 -6.63
N ASN A 291 20.43 13.69 -5.46
CA ASN A 291 21.04 13.43 -4.15
C ASN A 291 20.45 12.21 -3.42
N PHE A 292 19.67 11.36 -4.10
CA PHE A 292 18.95 10.24 -3.47
C PHE A 292 19.89 9.28 -2.72
N ASP A 293 21.01 8.89 -3.35
CA ASP A 293 21.97 7.93 -2.77
C ASP A 293 22.68 8.48 -1.52
N GLU A 294 22.94 9.79 -1.46
CA GLU A 294 23.49 10.42 -0.26
C GLU A 294 22.44 10.47 0.86
N PHE A 295 21.20 10.76 0.48
CA PHE A 295 20.11 10.93 1.43
C PHE A 295 19.64 9.61 2.06
N ILE A 296 19.51 8.54 1.25
CA ILE A 296 19.02 7.24 1.74
C ILE A 296 19.93 6.65 2.83
N ARG A 297 21.23 6.99 2.83
CA ARG A 297 22.19 6.59 3.89
C ARG A 297 21.98 7.30 5.23
N LYS A 298 21.26 8.44 5.25
CA LYS A 298 21.05 9.24 6.47
C LYS A 298 19.81 8.81 7.26
N VAL A 299 18.84 8.16 6.59
CA VAL A 299 17.54 7.76 7.17
C VAL A 299 17.61 6.39 7.88
N ARG A 300 16.48 5.83 8.34
CA ARG A 300 16.43 4.49 8.99
C ARG A 300 16.28 3.32 8.00
N TYR A 301 16.06 3.61 6.72
CA TYR A 301 15.82 2.59 5.72
C TYR A 301 17.09 1.81 5.38
N LYS A 302 16.94 0.51 5.17
CA LYS A 302 18.05 -0.42 4.89
C LYS A 302 18.07 -0.92 3.44
N SER A 303 16.99 -0.69 2.70
CA SER A 303 16.89 -0.93 1.26
C SER A 303 15.90 0.05 0.62
N TYR A 304 15.87 0.11 -0.71
CA TYR A 304 14.94 0.89 -1.50
C TYR A 304 14.56 0.18 -2.80
N THR A 305 13.40 0.52 -3.36
CA THR A 305 12.98 0.05 -4.69
C THR A 305 13.14 1.15 -5.74
N GLN A 306 13.60 0.76 -6.92
CA GLN A 306 13.57 1.53 -8.16
C GLN A 306 12.52 0.92 -9.10
N GLN A 307 11.82 1.76 -9.85
CA GLN A 307 10.94 1.33 -10.94
C GLN A 307 11.47 1.94 -12.24
N ASP A 308 11.57 1.15 -13.30
CA ASP A 308 11.87 1.67 -14.62
C ASP A 308 10.60 2.16 -15.35
N ASN A 309 10.77 2.74 -16.54
CA ASN A 309 9.64 3.27 -17.32
C ASN A 309 8.69 2.19 -17.83
N ASP A 310 9.15 0.94 -17.90
CA ASP A 310 8.36 -0.21 -18.32
C ASP A 310 7.60 -0.83 -17.14
N GLY A 311 7.75 -0.25 -15.95
CA GLY A 311 7.08 -0.68 -14.73
C GLY A 311 7.78 -1.83 -14.01
N ASN A 312 8.96 -2.26 -14.48
CA ASN A 312 9.74 -3.28 -13.79
C ASN A 312 10.38 -2.68 -12.54
N PHE A 313 10.45 -3.48 -11.49
CA PHE A 313 11.01 -3.03 -10.24
C PHE A 313 12.30 -3.75 -9.88
N LYS A 314 13.16 -3.05 -9.15
CA LYS A 314 14.40 -3.59 -8.59
C LYS A 314 14.58 -3.10 -7.16
N GLU A 315 14.91 -4.01 -6.24
CA GLU A 315 15.34 -3.64 -4.89
C GLU A 315 16.86 -3.48 -4.82
N ALA A 316 17.32 -2.50 -4.05
CA ALA A 316 18.72 -2.22 -3.77
C ALA A 316 18.92 -1.95 -2.29
N SER A 317 20.01 -2.47 -1.72
CA SER A 317 20.39 -2.25 -0.32
C SER A 317 20.98 -0.87 -0.10
N VAL A 318 20.87 -0.36 1.12
CA VAL A 318 21.54 0.86 1.59
C VAL A 318 22.79 0.43 2.34
N ASP A 319 23.95 0.65 1.73
CA ASP A 319 25.28 0.39 2.33
C ASP A 319 25.66 1.40 3.41
#